data_AF-A0A6A6WH23-F1
#
_entry.id   AF-A0A6A6WH23-F1
#
_cell.length_a   1.000
_cell.length_b   1.000
_cell.length_c   1.000
_cell.angle_alpha   90.00
_cell.angle_beta   90.00
_cell.angle_gamma   90.00
#
_symmetry.space_group_name_H-M   'P 1'
#
loop_
_entity.id
_entity.type
_entity.pdbx_description
1 polymer ?
#
loop_
_entity_poly.entity_id
_entity_poly.type
_entity_poly.pdbx_seq_one_letter_code
_entity_poly.pdbx_strand_id
1 'polypeptide(L)'
;MAGITTKTRGCATCRGRRIKCDLQKPSCNNCVRSGRTCQGYERHDVFVNRTAAGMQKRRRLEEVKDQRLEEIKNALVSGAFSQAMVAPAPSPDDHVHWFYRHFVISRTDPRLTQFMSPVMQITTPGPLLTSSLRALSIMKFGRAIHDIAAEQQGQKLYGRSLGKLRLALTDATASKSDETLACAVVLGLFELLNVHPKYQSGGWFKHMVGLGRLIEHRGPKQSQSPVCLAIFEVCRNVLVDDTLSPRSQQFGFCPSRMVISAMARKNKNTRRKDMRLRLPRCLFN
;
A
#
# COMPACT_ATOMS: atom_id res chain seq x y z
N MET A 1 23.81 -46.13 9.55
CA MET A 1 23.31 -45.32 8.42
C MET A 1 22.00 -44.66 8.85
N ALA A 2 21.98 -43.34 9.06
CA ALA A 2 20.76 -42.61 9.42
C ALA A 2 20.01 -42.22 8.15
N GLY A 3 18.80 -42.78 7.97
CA GLY A 3 17.97 -42.54 6.79
C GLY A 3 17.58 -41.08 6.65
N ILE A 4 17.93 -40.48 5.51
CA ILE A 4 17.46 -39.16 5.11
C ILE A 4 15.95 -39.27 4.86
N THR A 5 15.14 -38.85 5.83
CA THR A 5 13.68 -38.81 5.66
C THR A 5 13.33 -37.79 4.58
N THR A 6 12.78 -38.25 3.46
CA THR A 6 12.34 -37.40 2.36
C THR A 6 11.31 -36.39 2.87
N LYS A 7 11.62 -35.09 2.78
CA LYS A 7 10.74 -33.98 3.19
C LYS A 7 9.33 -34.16 2.62
N THR A 8 8.35 -34.42 3.49
CA THR A 8 6.96 -34.67 3.11
C THR A 8 6.38 -33.55 2.22
N ARG A 9 5.71 -33.93 1.12
CA ARG A 9 5.13 -33.02 0.12
C ARG A 9 3.83 -32.33 0.56
N GLY A 10 3.45 -32.44 1.84
CA GLY A 10 2.16 -31.96 2.35
C GLY A 10 2.00 -30.44 2.37
N CYS A 11 0.75 -29.97 2.40
CA CYS A 11 0.44 -28.55 2.55
C CYS A 11 1.02 -27.99 3.87
N ALA A 12 1.23 -26.67 3.93
CA ALA A 12 1.83 -26.02 5.11
C ALA A 12 1.00 -26.28 6.39
N THR A 13 -0.33 -26.27 6.28
CA THR A 13 -1.25 -26.55 7.40
C THR A 13 -1.09 -27.97 7.95
N CYS A 14 -1.10 -29.01 7.10
CA CYS A 14 -0.91 -30.40 7.55
C CYS A 14 0.49 -30.66 8.10
N ARG A 15 1.53 -30.04 7.53
CA ARG A 15 2.90 -30.12 8.05
C ARG A 15 3.02 -29.48 9.43
N GLY A 16 2.41 -28.30 9.63
CA GLY A 16 2.36 -27.63 10.93
C GLY A 16 1.62 -28.45 11.98
N ARG A 17 0.59 -29.20 11.56
CA ARG A 17 -0.18 -30.14 12.39
C ARG A 17 0.48 -31.51 12.56
N ARG A 18 1.58 -31.79 11.87
CA ARG A 18 2.29 -33.09 11.85
C ARG A 18 1.39 -34.29 11.48
N ILE A 19 0.47 -34.08 10.54
CA ILE A 19 -0.41 -35.14 10.00
C ILE A 19 -0.11 -35.39 8.52
N LYS A 20 -0.44 -36.59 8.02
CA LYS A 20 -0.33 -36.92 6.60
C LYS A 20 -1.29 -36.04 5.79
N CYS A 21 -0.77 -35.43 4.72
CA CYS A 21 -1.57 -34.64 3.79
C CYS A 21 -2.00 -35.50 2.61
N ASP A 22 -3.22 -35.32 2.15
CA ASP A 22 -3.83 -36.00 1.01
C ASP A 22 -3.48 -35.36 -0.35
N LEU A 23 -2.72 -34.24 -0.35
CA LEU A 23 -2.12 -33.60 -1.53
C LEU A 23 -3.10 -33.09 -2.61
N GLN A 24 -4.40 -33.04 -2.34
CA GLN A 24 -5.37 -32.49 -3.30
C GLN A 24 -5.23 -30.98 -3.51
N LYS A 25 -5.51 -30.52 -4.72
CA LYS A 25 -5.50 -29.10 -5.13
C LYS A 25 -6.93 -28.68 -5.54
N PRO A 26 -7.35 -27.43 -5.27
CA PRO A 26 -6.57 -26.31 -4.70
C PRO A 26 -6.38 -26.39 -3.17
N SER A 27 -7.17 -27.19 -2.46
CA SER A 27 -7.07 -27.42 -1.02
C SER A 27 -7.11 -28.91 -0.69
N CYS A 28 -6.45 -29.33 0.39
CA CYS A 28 -6.45 -30.72 0.82
C CYS A 28 -7.68 -31.05 1.69
N ASN A 29 -8.22 -32.25 1.56
CA ASN A 29 -9.41 -32.72 2.27
C ASN A 29 -9.23 -32.74 3.78
N ASN A 30 -8.03 -33.05 4.27
CA ASN A 30 -7.76 -33.01 5.72
C ASN A 30 -7.87 -31.60 6.30
N CYS A 31 -7.61 -30.55 5.51
CA CYS A 31 -7.84 -29.17 5.94
C CYS A 31 -9.32 -28.83 5.88
N VAL A 32 -9.98 -29.14 4.76
CA VAL A 32 -11.41 -28.88 4.53
C VAL A 32 -12.29 -29.54 5.59
N ARG A 33 -12.13 -30.86 5.81
CA ARG A 33 -12.90 -31.61 6.82
C ARG A 33 -12.68 -31.11 8.25
N SER A 34 -11.51 -30.52 8.51
CA SER A 34 -11.17 -29.97 9.82
C SER A 34 -11.55 -28.50 10.00
N GLY A 35 -12.25 -27.90 9.02
CA GLY A 35 -12.68 -26.50 9.02
C GLY A 35 -11.53 -25.49 8.97
N ARG A 36 -10.36 -25.87 8.42
CA ARG A 36 -9.17 -25.01 8.40
C ARG A 36 -8.82 -24.58 6.99
N THR A 37 -8.36 -23.34 6.85
CA THR A 37 -7.83 -22.82 5.59
C THR A 37 -6.52 -23.55 5.23
N CYS A 38 -6.51 -24.17 4.04
CA CYS A 38 -5.33 -24.83 3.51
C CYS A 38 -4.34 -23.75 3.01
N GLN A 39 -3.20 -23.60 3.67
CA GLN A 39 -2.16 -22.62 3.32
C GLN A 39 -1.32 -23.03 2.10
N GLY A 40 -1.80 -23.98 1.29
CA GLY A 40 -1.13 -24.41 0.06
C GLY A 40 0.16 -25.21 0.27
N TYR A 41 0.82 -25.50 -0.85
CA TYR A 41 1.97 -26.41 -0.93
C TYR A 41 3.31 -25.69 -1.14
N GLU A 42 3.29 -24.38 -1.34
CA GLU A 42 4.47 -23.58 -1.61
C GLU A 42 5.42 -23.57 -0.41
N ARG A 43 6.71 -23.71 -0.70
CA ARG A 43 7.78 -23.62 0.28
C ARG A 43 8.48 -22.30 0.05
N HIS A 44 8.36 -21.41 1.02
CA HIS A 44 9.10 -20.16 1.04
C HIS A 44 10.44 -20.40 1.74
N ASP A 45 11.52 -19.86 1.20
CA ASP A 45 12.83 -19.92 1.84
C ASP A 45 12.82 -19.11 3.13
N VAL A 46 13.19 -19.76 4.24
CA VAL A 46 13.24 -19.12 5.56
C VAL A 46 14.67 -18.70 5.84
N PHE A 47 14.89 -17.39 5.97
CA PHE A 47 16.17 -16.84 6.42
C PHE A 47 16.41 -17.22 7.88
N VAL A 48 17.43 -18.05 8.13
CA VAL A 48 17.85 -18.44 9.49
C VAL A 48 19.01 -17.55 9.93
N ASN A 49 18.77 -16.72 10.95
CA ASN A 49 19.80 -15.90 11.55
C ASN A 49 20.68 -16.76 12.48
N ARG A 50 21.93 -17.04 12.08
CA ARG A 50 22.90 -17.88 12.82
C ARG A 50 23.65 -17.16 13.96
N THR A 51 23.11 -16.07 14.49
CA THR A 51 23.66 -15.42 15.70
C THR A 51 23.15 -16.12 16.97
N ALA A 52 23.88 -16.01 18.09
CA ALA A 52 23.49 -16.64 19.36
C ALA A 52 22.07 -16.25 19.83
N ALA A 53 21.64 -15.02 19.55
CA ALA A 53 20.27 -14.55 19.82
C ALA A 53 19.21 -15.17 18.88
N GLY A 54 19.59 -15.55 17.64
CA GLY A 54 18.70 -16.17 16.66
C GLY A 54 18.48 -17.67 16.86
N MET A 55 19.34 -18.34 17.65
CA MET A 55 19.23 -19.76 17.99
C MET A 55 18.34 -20.04 19.21
N GLN A 56 17.76 -19.01 19.84
CA GLN A 56 16.78 -19.21 20.91
C GLN A 56 15.57 -19.98 20.39
N LYS A 57 15.16 -21.01 21.15
CA LYS A 57 14.07 -21.94 20.82
C LYS A 57 12.81 -21.15 20.47
N ARG A 58 12.46 -21.10 19.18
CA ARG A 58 11.26 -20.40 18.70
C ARG A 58 10.04 -20.88 19.50
N ARG A 59 9.50 -20.01 20.35
CA ARG A 59 8.23 -20.25 21.04
C ARG A 59 7.16 -20.41 19.98
N ARG A 60 6.31 -21.43 20.09
CA ARG A 60 5.17 -21.61 19.20
C ARG A 60 4.35 -20.32 19.28
N LEU A 61 4.24 -19.59 18.18
CA LEU A 61 3.33 -18.46 18.10
C LEU A 61 1.93 -19.05 18.26
N GLU A 62 1.20 -18.60 19.28
CA GLU A 62 -0.19 -18.98 19.48
C GLU A 62 -1.01 -18.44 18.31
N GLU A 63 -1.92 -19.26 17.78
CA GLU A 63 -2.86 -18.80 16.76
C GLU A 63 -3.75 -17.75 17.42
N VAL A 64 -3.50 -16.47 17.12
CA VAL A 64 -4.41 -15.38 17.46
C VAL A 64 -5.68 -15.65 16.66
N LYS A 65 -6.72 -16.14 17.32
CA LYS A 65 -8.07 -16.15 16.74
C LYS A 65 -8.43 -14.70 16.48
N ASP A 66 -8.54 -14.34 15.21
CA ASP A 66 -8.87 -12.99 14.79
C ASP A 66 -10.34 -12.73 15.14
N GLN A 67 -10.58 -12.23 16.36
CA GLN A 67 -11.92 -11.92 16.89
C GLN A 67 -12.70 -10.99 15.93
N ARG A 68 -11.96 -10.21 15.15
CA ARG A 68 -12.46 -9.30 14.11
C ARG A 68 -13.14 -10.00 12.93
N LEU A 69 -12.70 -11.21 12.57
CA LEU A 69 -13.34 -12.00 11.51
C LEU A 69 -14.72 -12.50 11.95
N GLU A 70 -14.90 -12.77 13.24
CA GLU A 70 -16.22 -13.13 13.79
C GLU A 70 -17.11 -11.90 14.00
N GLU A 71 -16.54 -10.76 14.39
CA GLU A 71 -17.29 -9.49 14.42
C GLU A 71 -17.80 -9.07 13.03
N ILE A 72 -16.98 -9.24 11.98
CA ILE A 72 -17.39 -8.96 10.59
C ILE A 72 -18.53 -9.89 10.15
N LYS A 73 -18.45 -11.19 10.46
CA LYS A 73 -19.54 -12.14 10.16
C LYS A 73 -20.83 -11.76 10.90
N ASN A 74 -20.74 -11.38 12.16
CA ASN A 74 -21.89 -10.96 12.95
C ASN A 74 -22.51 -9.66 12.43
N ALA A 75 -21.69 -8.71 11.93
CA ALA A 75 -22.16 -7.48 11.29
C ALA A 75 -22.81 -7.70 9.91
N LEU A 76 -22.35 -8.72 9.16
CA LEU A 76 -22.99 -9.15 7.90
C LEU A 76 -24.35 -9.81 8.16
N VAL A 77 -24.47 -10.59 9.24
CA VAL A 77 -25.72 -11.26 9.64
C VAL A 77 -26.73 -10.27 10.22
N SER A 78 -26.29 -9.19 10.87
CA SER A 78 -27.17 -8.18 11.48
C SER A 78 -27.74 -7.14 10.50
N GLY A 79 -27.39 -7.20 9.21
CA GLY A 79 -27.93 -6.29 8.19
C GLY A 79 -27.52 -4.81 8.37
N ALA A 80 -26.59 -4.50 9.29
CA ALA A 80 -26.16 -3.13 9.59
C ALA A 80 -25.47 -2.42 8.41
N PHE A 81 -25.07 -3.18 7.38
CA PHE A 81 -24.53 -2.63 6.12
C PHE A 81 -25.62 -1.98 5.25
N SER A 82 -26.87 -2.43 5.35
CA SER A 82 -27.98 -1.97 4.51
C SER A 82 -28.54 -0.61 4.97
N GLN A 83 -28.35 -0.22 6.24
CA GLN A 83 -28.95 0.99 6.78
C GLN A 83 -28.21 2.29 6.38
N ALA A 84 -26.98 2.18 5.84
CA ALA A 84 -26.17 3.33 5.42
C ALA A 84 -26.46 3.82 3.99
N MET A 85 -27.30 3.11 3.22
CA MET A 85 -27.55 3.34 1.79
C MET A 85 -28.79 4.21 1.47
N VAL A 86 -29.48 4.76 2.49
CA VAL A 86 -30.75 5.51 2.31
C VAL A 86 -30.60 7.03 2.53
N ALA A 87 -29.38 7.54 2.70
CA ALA A 87 -29.18 9.00 2.82
C ALA A 87 -29.26 9.68 1.44
N PRO A 88 -29.83 10.91 1.35
CA PRO A 88 -29.83 11.69 0.11
C PRO A 88 -28.40 11.91 -0.38
N ALA A 89 -28.24 12.06 -1.70
CA ALA A 89 -26.93 12.22 -2.34
C ALA A 89 -26.09 13.29 -1.61
N PRO A 90 -24.95 12.91 -1.01
CA PRO A 90 -24.14 13.81 -0.20
C PRO A 90 -23.68 15.01 -1.04
N SER A 91 -23.63 16.20 -0.45
CA SER A 91 -23.03 17.37 -1.10
C SER A 91 -21.54 17.11 -1.48
N PRO A 92 -20.93 17.92 -2.36
CA PRO A 92 -19.52 17.74 -2.76
C PRO A 92 -18.50 17.61 -1.62
N ASP A 93 -18.74 18.26 -0.48
CA ASP A 93 -17.90 18.16 0.73
C ASP A 93 -18.22 16.93 1.57
N ASP A 94 -19.45 16.46 1.47
CA ASP A 94 -19.95 15.28 2.16
C ASP A 94 -19.43 13.98 1.52
N HIS A 95 -19.10 13.97 0.21
CA HIS A 95 -18.40 12.83 -0.41
C HIS A 95 -17.02 12.57 0.21
N VAL A 96 -16.26 13.62 0.56
CA VAL A 96 -14.93 13.48 1.17
C VAL A 96 -15.07 12.90 2.58
N HIS A 97 -16.01 13.43 3.37
CA HIS A 97 -16.30 12.88 4.68
C HIS A 97 -16.74 11.41 4.61
N TRP A 98 -17.67 11.10 3.69
CA TRP A 98 -18.15 9.76 3.43
C TRP A 98 -17.01 8.82 3.02
N PHE A 99 -16.10 9.27 2.15
CA PHE A 99 -14.92 8.52 1.73
C PHE A 99 -14.02 8.17 2.92
N TYR A 100 -13.70 9.15 3.77
CA TYR A 100 -12.89 8.91 4.96
C TYR A 100 -13.54 7.88 5.88
N ARG A 101 -14.85 8.03 6.16
CA ARG A 101 -15.59 7.10 7.02
C ARG A 101 -15.58 5.68 6.47
N HIS A 102 -15.95 5.49 5.21
CA HIS A 102 -16.23 4.17 4.64
C HIS A 102 -14.99 3.45 4.08
N PHE A 103 -13.96 4.19 3.66
CA PHE A 103 -12.80 3.59 2.99
C PHE A 103 -11.50 3.73 3.77
N VAL A 104 -11.34 4.81 4.53
CA VAL A 104 -10.10 5.07 5.27
C VAL A 104 -10.21 4.53 6.71
N ILE A 105 -11.22 4.98 7.45
CA ILE A 105 -11.43 4.66 8.87
C ILE A 105 -11.91 3.21 9.03
N SER A 106 -12.88 2.77 8.22
CA SER A 106 -13.34 1.38 8.23
C SER A 106 -12.33 0.37 7.67
N ARG A 107 -11.18 0.84 7.13
CA ARG A 107 -10.08 0.02 6.58
C ARG A 107 -10.52 -1.07 5.60
N THR A 108 -11.47 -0.74 4.74
CA THR A 108 -12.04 -1.68 3.77
C THR A 108 -11.05 -2.09 2.68
N ASP A 109 -10.11 -1.21 2.30
CA ASP A 109 -8.98 -1.53 1.42
C ASP A 109 -7.64 -1.18 2.12
N PRO A 110 -6.83 -2.19 2.51
CA PRO A 110 -5.54 -1.97 3.15
C PRO A 110 -4.58 -1.07 2.35
N ARG A 111 -4.62 -1.13 1.01
CA ARG A 111 -3.76 -0.29 0.16
C ARG A 111 -4.17 1.17 0.29
N LEU A 112 -5.47 1.45 0.20
CA LEU A 112 -6.02 2.78 0.36
C LEU A 112 -5.68 3.37 1.74
N THR A 113 -5.90 2.61 2.82
CA THR A 113 -5.57 3.06 4.18
C THR A 113 -4.07 3.35 4.33
N GLN A 114 -3.20 2.51 3.76
CA GLN A 114 -1.75 2.67 3.85
C GLN A 114 -1.28 3.99 3.19
N PHE A 115 -1.78 4.32 2.01
CA PHE A 115 -1.39 5.55 1.29
C PHE A 115 -2.11 6.81 1.81
N MET A 116 -3.32 6.68 2.35
CA MET A 116 -4.05 7.82 2.93
C MET A 116 -3.57 8.21 4.33
N SER A 117 -2.98 7.30 5.10
CA SER A 117 -2.52 7.60 6.46
C SER A 117 -1.52 8.76 6.53
N PRO A 118 -0.50 8.86 5.65
CA PRO A 118 0.36 10.04 5.57
C PRO A 118 -0.37 11.33 5.17
N VAL A 119 -1.34 11.22 4.24
CA VAL A 119 -2.12 12.37 3.75
C VAL A 119 -2.97 12.98 4.87
N MET A 120 -3.52 12.16 5.77
CA MET A 120 -4.30 12.61 6.93
C MET A 120 -3.50 13.41 7.96
N GLN A 121 -2.16 13.44 7.87
CA GLN A 121 -1.36 14.33 8.72
C GLN A 121 -1.50 15.81 8.32
N ILE A 122 -2.02 16.09 7.12
CA ILE A 122 -2.40 17.43 6.68
C ILE A 122 -3.82 17.70 7.19
N THR A 123 -3.94 18.35 8.35
CA THR A 123 -5.23 18.62 9.00
C THR A 123 -6.05 19.69 8.28
N THR A 124 -5.39 20.63 7.60
CA THR A 124 -6.00 21.71 6.83
C THR A 124 -5.57 21.62 5.36
N PRO A 125 -6.24 20.79 4.54
CA PRO A 125 -5.87 20.63 3.14
C PRO A 125 -6.17 21.91 2.35
N GLY A 126 -5.18 22.41 1.62
CA GLY A 126 -5.38 23.52 0.69
C GLY A 126 -6.20 23.11 -0.55
N PRO A 127 -6.39 24.05 -1.49
CA PRO A 127 -7.25 23.86 -2.66
C PRO A 127 -6.71 22.83 -3.66
N LEU A 128 -5.39 22.60 -3.70
CA LEU A 128 -4.78 21.61 -4.58
C LEU A 128 -5.11 20.21 -4.08
N LEU A 129 -4.79 19.92 -2.81
CA LEU A 129 -5.06 18.62 -2.20
C LEU A 129 -6.57 18.33 -2.15
N THR A 130 -7.37 19.32 -1.73
CA THR A 130 -8.83 19.19 -1.68
C THR A 130 -9.43 18.80 -3.03
N SER A 131 -8.89 19.34 -4.14
CA SER A 131 -9.39 18.98 -5.48
C SER A 131 -9.17 17.49 -5.80
N SER A 132 -7.98 16.96 -5.48
CA SER A 132 -7.66 15.54 -5.71
C SER A 132 -8.45 14.62 -4.80
N LEU A 133 -8.67 15.01 -3.53
CA LEU A 133 -9.49 14.28 -2.58
C LEU A 133 -10.94 14.21 -3.05
N ARG A 134 -11.53 15.31 -3.52
CA ARG A 134 -12.89 15.33 -4.07
C ARG A 134 -13.01 14.42 -5.29
N ALA A 135 -12.04 14.46 -6.22
CA ALA A 135 -12.03 13.58 -7.39
C ALA A 135 -12.06 12.09 -7.01
N LEU A 136 -11.17 11.67 -6.12
CA LEU A 136 -11.12 10.29 -5.63
C LEU A 136 -12.39 9.90 -4.86
N SER A 137 -12.87 10.79 -3.99
CA SER A 137 -14.02 10.53 -3.13
C SER A 137 -15.31 10.35 -3.93
N ILE A 138 -15.58 11.25 -4.89
CA ILE A 138 -16.76 11.19 -5.76
C ILE A 138 -16.72 9.93 -6.63
N MET A 139 -15.55 9.60 -7.20
CA MET A 139 -15.40 8.38 -8.00
C MET A 139 -15.69 7.12 -7.16
N LYS A 140 -15.16 7.05 -5.93
CA LYS A 140 -15.39 5.89 -5.05
C LYS A 140 -16.83 5.82 -4.55
N PHE A 141 -17.46 6.96 -4.29
CA PHE A 141 -18.87 7.06 -3.97
C PHE A 141 -19.73 6.54 -5.13
N GLY A 142 -19.55 7.10 -6.34
CA GLY A 142 -20.31 6.68 -7.53
C GLY A 142 -20.23 5.18 -7.78
N ARG A 143 -19.03 4.61 -7.69
CA ARG A 143 -18.85 3.14 -7.81
C ARG A 143 -19.55 2.33 -6.73
N ALA A 144 -19.58 2.81 -5.49
CA ALA A 144 -20.17 2.09 -4.38
C ALA A 144 -21.70 2.02 -4.47
N ILE A 145 -22.32 3.04 -5.06
CA ILE A 145 -23.77 3.12 -5.26
C ILE A 145 -24.21 2.86 -6.71
N HIS A 146 -23.27 2.50 -7.58
CA HIS A 146 -23.48 2.31 -9.02
C HIS A 146 -24.04 3.55 -9.76
N ASP A 147 -23.64 4.75 -9.34
CA ASP A 147 -23.98 6.01 -9.99
C ASP A 147 -22.93 6.42 -11.03
N ILE A 148 -23.28 6.21 -12.30
CA ILE A 148 -22.45 6.52 -13.47
C ILE A 148 -22.19 8.03 -13.59
N ALA A 149 -23.13 8.89 -13.22
CA ALA A 149 -22.96 10.34 -13.31
C ALA A 149 -21.91 10.83 -12.31
N ALA A 150 -21.96 10.32 -11.07
CA ALA A 150 -20.94 10.57 -10.07
C ALA A 150 -19.55 10.04 -10.52
N GLU A 151 -19.48 8.84 -11.09
CA GLU A 151 -18.21 8.33 -11.66
C GLU A 151 -17.64 9.26 -12.74
N GLN A 152 -18.46 9.70 -13.69
CA GLN A 152 -18.04 10.64 -14.74
C GLN A 152 -17.60 11.98 -14.15
N GLN A 153 -18.28 12.47 -13.12
CA GLN A 153 -17.91 13.69 -12.40
C GLN A 153 -16.54 13.53 -11.71
N GLY A 154 -16.31 12.41 -11.02
CA GLY A 154 -15.03 12.07 -10.42
C GLY A 154 -13.90 12.06 -11.45
N GLN A 155 -14.14 11.46 -12.62
CA GLN A 155 -13.17 11.44 -13.73
C GLN A 155 -12.85 12.84 -14.27
N LYS A 156 -13.86 13.70 -14.46
CA LYS A 156 -13.65 15.09 -14.88
C LYS A 156 -12.83 15.88 -13.86
N LEU A 157 -13.11 15.69 -12.58
CA LEU A 157 -12.36 16.34 -11.50
C LEU A 157 -10.93 15.84 -11.41
N TYR A 158 -10.68 14.54 -11.62
CA TYR A 158 -9.34 13.98 -11.71
C TYR A 158 -8.50 14.68 -12.79
N GLY A 159 -9.04 14.84 -14.00
CA GLY A 159 -8.36 15.56 -15.08
C GLY A 159 -8.05 17.02 -14.74
N ARG A 160 -8.99 17.71 -14.07
CA ARG A 160 -8.77 19.09 -13.58
C ARG A 160 -7.69 19.15 -12.49
N SER A 161 -7.68 18.19 -11.57
CA SER A 161 -6.67 18.10 -10.50
C SER A 161 -5.28 17.79 -11.03
N LEU A 162 -5.14 16.99 -12.09
CA LEU A 162 -3.88 16.82 -12.80
C LEU A 162 -3.37 18.15 -13.39
N GLY A 163 -4.27 18.96 -13.97
CA GLY A 163 -3.94 20.30 -14.46
C GLY A 163 -3.44 21.21 -13.33
N LYS A 164 -4.13 21.22 -12.18
CA LYS A 164 -3.69 21.97 -10.99
C LYS A 164 -2.34 21.49 -10.46
N LEU A 165 -2.12 20.18 -10.39
CA LEU A 165 -0.84 19.60 -9.98
C LEU A 165 0.28 20.04 -10.94
N ARG A 166 0.04 20.03 -12.25
CA ARG A 166 1.02 20.50 -13.24
C ARG A 166 1.41 21.96 -13.01
N LEU A 167 0.46 22.84 -12.73
CA LEU A 167 0.74 24.25 -12.42
C LEU A 167 1.51 24.39 -11.10
N ALA A 168 1.15 23.62 -10.07
CA ALA A 168 1.88 23.62 -8.80
C ALA A 168 3.33 23.14 -8.95
N LEU A 169 3.59 22.19 -9.86
CA LEU A 169 4.93 21.70 -10.16
C LEU A 169 5.81 22.74 -10.89
N THR A 170 5.21 23.68 -11.62
CA THR A 170 5.95 24.78 -12.27
C THR A 170 6.27 25.94 -11.33
N ASP A 171 5.57 26.06 -10.21
CA ASP A 171 5.81 27.10 -9.21
C ASP A 171 6.95 26.72 -8.26
N ALA A 172 7.88 27.65 -8.01
CA ALA A 172 9.09 27.39 -7.22
C ALA A 172 8.82 27.04 -5.75
N THR A 173 7.68 27.51 -5.22
CA THR A 173 7.30 27.36 -3.81
C THR A 173 6.33 26.19 -3.63
N ALA A 174 5.26 26.16 -4.42
CA ALA A 174 4.24 25.11 -4.39
C ALA A 174 4.81 23.75 -4.79
N SER A 175 5.76 23.68 -5.74
CA SER A 175 6.42 22.41 -6.09
C SER A 175 7.17 21.77 -4.91
N LYS A 176 7.46 22.55 -3.86
CA LYS A 176 8.18 22.10 -2.67
C LYS A 176 7.29 21.78 -1.47
N SER A 177 5.98 22.01 -1.56
CA SER A 177 5.04 21.85 -0.45
C SER A 177 4.64 20.39 -0.20
N ASP A 178 4.25 20.09 1.04
CA ASP A 178 3.65 18.78 1.38
C ASP A 178 2.29 18.59 0.72
N GLU A 179 1.56 19.69 0.48
CA GLU A 179 0.28 19.65 -0.22
C GLU A 179 0.43 19.11 -1.65
N THR A 180 1.45 19.55 -2.38
CA THR A 180 1.75 19.06 -3.74
C THR A 180 2.14 17.60 -3.73
N LEU A 181 2.96 17.19 -2.75
CA LEU A 181 3.34 15.78 -2.59
C LEU A 181 2.13 14.89 -2.27
N ALA A 182 1.28 15.31 -1.34
CA ALA A 182 0.07 14.58 -0.97
C ALA A 182 -0.95 14.51 -2.13
N CYS A 183 -1.12 15.60 -2.88
CA CYS A 183 -1.95 15.63 -4.09
C CYS A 183 -1.48 14.59 -5.11
N ALA A 184 -0.17 14.51 -5.36
CA ALA A 184 0.39 13.51 -6.27
C ALA A 184 0.14 12.06 -5.81
N VAL A 185 0.15 11.79 -4.49
CA VAL A 185 -0.24 10.49 -3.91
C VAL A 185 -1.71 10.19 -4.14
N VAL A 186 -2.61 11.14 -3.87
CA VAL A 186 -4.07 10.95 -4.02
C VAL A 186 -4.45 10.71 -5.50
N LEU A 187 -3.81 11.42 -6.44
CA LEU A 187 -4.00 11.19 -7.87
C LEU A 187 -3.42 9.85 -8.33
N GLY A 188 -2.32 9.40 -7.72
CA GLY A 188 -1.84 8.03 -7.90
C GLY A 188 -2.87 7.01 -7.41
N LEU A 189 -3.44 7.22 -6.23
CA LEU A 189 -4.48 6.32 -5.69
C LEU A 189 -5.71 6.27 -6.58
N PHE A 190 -6.08 7.39 -7.21
CA PHE A 190 -7.12 7.40 -8.23
C PHE A 190 -6.82 6.41 -9.36
N GLU A 191 -5.60 6.45 -9.92
CA GLU A 191 -5.19 5.51 -10.96
C GLU A 191 -5.16 4.06 -10.48
N LEU A 192 -4.65 3.81 -9.27
CA LEU A 192 -4.53 2.48 -8.68
C LEU A 192 -5.89 1.81 -8.44
N LEU A 193 -6.88 2.60 -8.00
CA LEU A 193 -8.19 2.10 -7.61
C LEU A 193 -9.17 2.07 -8.79
N ASN A 194 -8.87 2.78 -9.87
CA ASN A 194 -9.75 2.94 -11.03
C ASN A 194 -9.24 2.25 -12.31
N VAL A 195 -8.35 1.24 -12.18
CA VAL A 195 -7.90 0.43 -13.32
C VAL A 195 -9.11 -0.22 -14.01
N HIS A 196 -9.29 0.08 -15.30
CA HIS A 196 -10.33 -0.57 -16.09
C HIS A 196 -9.90 -2.00 -16.46
N PRO A 197 -10.76 -3.03 -16.31
CA PRO A 197 -10.38 -4.43 -16.53
C PRO A 197 -9.78 -4.74 -17.92
N LYS A 198 -10.19 -3.98 -18.95
CA LYS A 198 -9.65 -4.12 -20.33
C LYS A 198 -8.31 -3.44 -20.56
N TYR A 199 -7.88 -2.53 -19.68
CA TYR A 199 -6.68 -1.71 -19.89
C TYR A 199 -5.76 -1.82 -18.69
N GLN A 200 -4.58 -2.40 -18.87
CA GLN A 200 -3.51 -2.29 -17.88
C GLN A 200 -3.05 -0.82 -17.82
N SER A 201 -3.55 -0.05 -16.85
CA SER A 201 -3.09 1.32 -16.66
C SER A 201 -1.78 1.31 -15.86
N GLY A 202 -0.67 1.56 -16.55
CA GLY A 202 0.62 1.90 -15.92
C GLY A 202 0.63 3.28 -15.25
N GLY A 203 -0.53 3.95 -15.13
CA GLY A 203 -0.67 5.30 -14.57
C GLY A 203 -0.18 5.39 -13.14
N TRP A 204 -0.55 4.40 -12.30
CA TRP A 204 -0.04 4.29 -10.94
C TRP A 204 1.49 4.27 -10.88
N PHE A 205 2.14 3.42 -11.67
CA PHE A 205 3.60 3.33 -11.69
C PHE A 205 4.25 4.65 -12.11
N LYS A 206 3.69 5.33 -13.11
CA LYS A 206 4.16 6.66 -13.53
C LYS A 206 4.04 7.69 -12.40
N HIS A 207 2.96 7.67 -11.64
CA HIS A 207 2.80 8.51 -10.45
C HIS A 207 3.87 8.21 -9.39
N MET A 208 4.18 6.94 -9.15
CA MET A 208 5.18 6.53 -8.16
C MET A 208 6.60 6.97 -8.56
N VAL A 209 6.99 6.78 -9.82
CA VAL A 209 8.27 7.29 -10.33
C VAL A 209 8.33 8.82 -10.24
N GLY A 210 7.23 9.50 -10.59
CA GLY A 210 7.11 10.96 -10.45
C GLY A 210 7.24 11.43 -9.00
N LEU A 211 6.66 10.70 -8.04
CA LEU A 211 6.80 10.97 -6.60
C LEU A 211 8.25 10.87 -6.14
N GLY A 212 9.00 9.87 -6.61
CA GLY A 212 10.43 9.75 -6.33
C GLY A 212 11.21 10.99 -6.77
N ARG A 213 11.01 11.43 -8.01
CA ARG A 213 11.62 12.65 -8.56
C ARG A 213 11.16 13.92 -7.83
N LEU A 214 9.90 13.97 -7.43
CA LEU A 214 9.38 15.12 -6.67
C LEU A 214 10.06 15.20 -5.30
N ILE A 215 10.23 14.09 -4.59
CA ILE A 215 10.95 14.05 -3.31
C ILE A 215 12.40 14.53 -3.49
N GLU A 216 13.07 14.13 -4.57
CA GLU A 216 14.41 14.61 -4.90
C GLU A 216 14.43 16.13 -5.18
N HIS A 217 13.51 16.62 -6.02
CA HIS A 217 13.36 18.05 -6.35
C HIS A 217 13.10 18.93 -5.12
N ARG A 218 12.35 18.41 -4.14
CA ARG A 218 12.08 19.10 -2.87
C ARG A 218 13.36 19.33 -2.06
N GLY A 219 14.38 18.50 -2.25
CA GLY A 219 15.65 18.61 -1.54
C GLY A 219 15.58 18.13 -0.08
N PRO A 220 16.73 18.10 0.62
CA PRO A 220 16.87 17.42 1.91
C PRO A 220 16.17 18.12 3.08
N LYS A 221 15.96 19.45 3.02
CA LYS A 221 15.29 20.19 4.10
C LYS A 221 13.79 19.89 4.08
N GLN A 222 13.16 20.03 2.93
CA GLN A 222 11.73 19.79 2.76
C GLN A 222 11.38 18.29 2.84
N SER A 223 12.32 17.40 2.52
CA SER A 223 12.13 15.94 2.66
C SER A 223 12.14 15.43 4.11
N GLN A 224 12.37 16.30 5.10
CA GLN A 224 12.34 15.94 6.53
C GLN A 224 10.98 16.17 7.19
N SER A 225 10.00 16.74 6.49
CA SER A 225 8.64 16.89 7.01
C SER A 225 8.06 15.52 7.41
N PRO A 226 7.24 15.42 8.48
CA PRO A 226 6.58 14.18 8.87
C PRO A 226 5.78 13.54 7.72
N VAL A 227 5.08 14.36 6.93
CA VAL A 227 4.29 13.92 5.77
C VAL A 227 5.18 13.27 4.72
N CYS A 228 6.24 13.94 4.26
CA CYS A 228 7.17 13.39 3.26
C CYS A 228 7.82 12.09 3.74
N LEU A 229 8.25 12.03 5.00
CA LEU A 229 8.85 10.82 5.59
C LEU A 229 7.87 9.63 5.56
N ALA A 230 6.62 9.87 5.95
CA ALA A 230 5.58 8.84 5.95
C ALA A 230 5.18 8.42 4.53
N ILE A 231 5.07 9.37 3.58
CA ILE A 231 4.82 9.06 2.17
C ILE A 231 5.97 8.22 1.59
N PHE A 232 7.22 8.61 1.86
CA PHE A 232 8.39 7.86 1.41
C PHE A 232 8.40 6.44 1.97
N GLU A 233 8.11 6.26 3.26
CA GLU A 233 8.06 4.94 3.88
C GLU A 233 7.05 4.01 3.20
N VAL A 234 5.89 4.56 2.82
CA VAL A 234 4.85 3.81 2.12
C VAL A 234 5.23 3.53 0.66
N CYS A 235 5.88 4.47 -0.02
CA CYS A 235 6.27 4.34 -1.43
C CYS A 235 7.59 3.58 -1.65
N ARG A 236 8.43 3.41 -0.62
CA ARG A 236 9.81 2.91 -0.75
C ARG A 236 9.91 1.59 -1.50
N ASN A 237 8.99 0.65 -1.28
CA ASN A 237 9.06 -0.66 -1.91
C ASN A 237 8.82 -0.54 -3.42
N VAL A 238 7.89 0.33 -3.82
CA VAL A 238 7.56 0.58 -5.23
C VAL A 238 8.69 1.35 -5.92
N LEU A 239 9.30 2.32 -5.22
CA LEU A 239 10.44 3.09 -5.73
C LEU A 239 11.70 2.23 -5.90
N VAL A 240 11.89 1.24 -5.03
CA VAL A 240 13.01 0.30 -5.07
C VAL A 240 12.86 -0.71 -6.22
N ASP A 241 11.64 -1.19 -6.50
CA ASP A 241 11.43 -2.08 -7.65
C ASP A 241 11.74 -1.39 -8.98
N ASP A 242 11.47 -0.08 -9.09
CA ASP A 242 11.79 0.71 -10.30
C ASP A 242 13.30 0.86 -10.51
N THR A 243 14.09 1.11 -9.46
CA THR A 243 15.57 1.22 -9.54
C THR A 243 16.25 -0.09 -9.92
N LEU A 244 15.57 -1.22 -9.73
CA LEU A 244 16.05 -2.56 -10.12
C LEU A 244 15.59 -2.95 -11.54
N SER A 245 14.68 -2.19 -12.17
CA SER A 245 14.25 -2.45 -13.54
C SER A 245 15.31 -1.98 -14.56
N PRO A 246 15.50 -2.68 -15.70
CA PRO A 246 16.45 -2.26 -16.73
C PRO A 246 16.19 -0.85 -17.30
N ARG A 247 14.96 -0.33 -17.16
CA ARG A 247 14.55 1.00 -17.68
C ARG A 247 15.04 2.16 -16.83
N SER A 248 15.33 1.98 -15.54
CA SER A 248 15.77 3.06 -14.65
C SER A 248 17.25 3.44 -14.85
N GLN A 249 18.06 2.56 -15.46
CA GLN A 249 19.45 2.84 -15.82
C GLN A 249 19.58 3.90 -16.93
N GLN A 250 18.56 4.10 -17.76
CA GLN A 250 18.56 5.13 -18.82
C GLN A 250 18.30 6.55 -18.32
N PHE A 251 17.65 6.72 -17.16
CA PHE A 251 17.22 8.02 -16.64
C PHE A 251 18.01 8.50 -15.41
N GLY A 252 19.12 7.84 -15.08
CA GLY A 252 19.98 8.24 -13.95
C GLY A 252 19.28 8.19 -12.59
N PHE A 253 18.25 7.35 -12.43
CA PHE A 253 17.47 7.27 -11.19
C PHE A 253 18.29 6.53 -10.12
N CYS A 254 18.99 7.30 -9.30
CA CYS A 254 19.58 6.83 -8.07
C CYS A 254 19.00 7.69 -6.95
N PRO A 255 18.18 7.12 -6.05
CA PRO A 255 17.73 7.83 -4.83
C PRO A 255 18.89 8.16 -3.85
N SER A 256 20.12 8.16 -4.35
CA SER A 256 21.35 7.95 -3.63
C SER A 256 21.77 9.13 -2.78
N ARG A 257 22.27 8.75 -1.61
CA ARG A 257 22.92 9.53 -0.56
C ARG A 257 22.03 10.40 0.33
N MET A 258 21.22 11.33 -0.17
CA MET A 258 20.60 12.33 0.74
C MET A 258 19.39 11.83 1.54
N VAL A 259 18.40 11.22 0.87
CA VAL A 259 17.14 10.81 1.52
C VAL A 259 17.37 9.60 2.44
N ILE A 260 18.13 8.61 1.97
CA ILE A 260 18.44 7.40 2.75
C ILE A 260 19.33 7.74 3.96
N SER A 261 20.31 8.63 3.85
CA SER A 261 21.19 9.01 4.98
C SER A 261 20.49 9.84 6.06
N ALA A 262 19.57 10.74 5.67
CA ALA A 262 18.76 11.50 6.61
C ALA A 262 17.72 10.63 7.34
N MET A 263 17.11 9.67 6.64
CA MET A 263 16.06 8.81 7.18
C MET A 263 16.58 7.58 7.96
N ALA A 264 17.79 7.09 7.65
CA ALA A 264 18.45 6.01 8.38
C ALA A 264 18.80 6.38 9.84
N ARG A 265 18.77 7.67 10.22
CA ARG A 265 19.09 8.12 11.58
C ARG A 265 17.96 7.90 12.59
N LYS A 266 16.69 7.78 12.15
CA LYS A 266 15.53 7.75 13.08
C LYS A 266 14.96 6.37 13.39
N ASN A 267 15.27 5.30 12.65
CA ASN A 267 14.62 4.00 12.88
C ASN A 267 15.57 2.80 12.70
N LYS A 268 15.91 2.09 13.78
CA LYS A 268 16.83 0.91 13.74
C LYS A 268 16.27 -0.24 12.88
N ASN A 269 14.95 -0.30 12.66
CA ASN A 269 14.31 -1.31 11.81
C ASN A 269 14.37 -1.00 10.32
N THR A 270 14.48 0.26 9.89
CA THR A 270 14.64 0.61 8.46
C THR A 270 16.04 0.27 7.94
N ARG A 271 17.07 0.45 8.79
CA ARG A 271 18.47 0.08 8.51
C ARG A 271 18.65 -1.39 8.07
N ARG A 272 17.84 -2.31 8.59
CA ARG A 272 17.91 -3.75 8.25
C ARG A 272 17.25 -4.09 6.91
N LYS A 273 16.25 -3.32 6.47
CA LYS A 273 15.62 -3.50 5.15
C LYS A 273 16.50 -2.90 4.04
N ASP A 274 17.17 -1.78 4.31
CA ASP A 274 18.06 -1.12 3.34
C ASP A 274 19.37 -1.88 3.08
N MET A 275 19.81 -2.73 4.01
CA MET A 275 21.01 -3.56 3.86
C MET A 275 20.89 -4.65 2.77
N ARG A 276 19.66 -4.94 2.30
CA ARG A 276 19.41 -5.87 1.18
C ARG A 276 19.44 -5.20 -0.19
N LEU A 277 19.47 -3.87 -0.24
CA LEU A 277 19.72 -3.13 -1.47
C LEU A 277 21.23 -3.02 -1.62
N ARG A 278 21.85 -3.99 -2.31
CA ARG A 278 23.14 -3.75 -2.96
C ARG A 278 22.88 -2.74 -4.08
N LEU A 279 22.78 -1.47 -3.68
CA LEU A 279 22.80 -0.34 -4.58
C LEU A 279 24.09 -0.46 -5.39
N PRO A 280 24.03 -0.43 -6.74
CA PRO A 280 25.22 -0.46 -7.58
C PRO A 280 26.18 0.65 -7.16
N ARG A 281 27.48 0.42 -7.40
CA ARG A 281 28.70 1.09 -6.89
C ARG A 281 28.79 2.63 -6.92
N CYS A 282 27.71 3.37 -7.14
CA CYS A 282 27.65 4.84 -7.10
C CYS A 282 27.75 5.46 -5.69
N LEU A 283 28.06 4.67 -4.65
CA LEU A 283 28.01 5.11 -3.24
C LEU A 283 29.37 5.47 -2.61
N PHE A 284 30.49 5.22 -3.27
CA PHE A 284 31.82 5.57 -2.76
C PHE A 284 32.68 6.16 -3.87
N ASN A 285 32.51 7.46 -4.08
CA ASN A 285 33.58 8.46 -4.16
C ASN A 285 33.00 9.81 -3.72
#